data_AF-A0A850AR29-F1
#
_entry.id   AF-A0A850AR29-F1
#
_cell.length_a   1.000
_cell.length_b   1.000
_cell.length_c   1.000
_cell.angle_alpha   90.00
_cell.angle_beta   90.00
_cell.angle_gamma   90.00
#
_symmetry.space_group_name_H-M   'P 1'
#
loop_
_entity.id
_entity.type
_entity.pdbx_description
1 polymer ?
#
loop_
_entity_poly.entity_id
_entity_poly.type
_entity_poly.pdbx_seq_one_letter_code
_entity_poly.pdbx_strand_id
1 'polypeptide(L)'
;MSEKWEEVITDPEEKKVFEALADPQWDFRTVEGIQRSTHLPYERIVEILRRHDDLIRKSAVPDGQGRDLYTLPSKKTRGIELFNLLRTFITKSLS
;
A
#
# COMPACT_ATOMS: atom_id res chain seq x y z
N MET A 1 -4.60 18.72 6.20
CA MET A 1 -3.35 18.63 5.42
C MET A 1 -3.74 17.97 4.13
N SER A 2 -3.72 18.68 3.00
CA SER A 2 -3.96 18.04 1.69
C SER A 2 -2.84 17.04 1.45
N GLU A 3 -3.18 15.86 0.97
CA GLU A 3 -2.17 14.90 0.58
C GLU A 3 -1.56 15.36 -0.75
N LYS A 4 -0.22 15.42 -0.84
CA LYS A 4 0.48 16.01 -2.01
C LYS A 4 0.11 15.36 -3.34
N TRP A 5 -0.37 14.12 -3.33
CA TRP A 5 -0.75 13.41 -4.55
C TRP A 5 -2.03 13.95 -5.19
N GLU A 6 -2.94 14.56 -4.41
CA GLU A 6 -4.24 15.04 -4.90
C GLU A 6 -4.09 16.18 -5.91
N GLU A 7 -3.00 16.94 -5.81
CA GLU A 7 -2.65 18.05 -6.71
C GLU A 7 -1.97 17.57 -8.01
N VAL A 8 -1.35 16.38 -7.96
CA VAL A 8 -0.54 15.82 -9.06
C VAL A 8 -1.37 14.84 -9.90
N ILE A 9 -2.20 14.02 -9.26
CA ILE A 9 -2.96 12.95 -9.89
C ILE A 9 -4.28 13.50 -10.42
N THR A 10 -4.39 13.55 -11.74
CA THR A 10 -5.59 14.05 -12.44
C THR A 10 -6.35 12.94 -13.17
N ASP A 11 -5.70 11.82 -13.48
CA ASP A 11 -6.33 10.67 -14.13
C ASP A 11 -7.33 9.98 -13.18
N PRO A 12 -8.57 9.68 -13.63
CA PRO A 12 -9.58 9.07 -12.77
C PRO A 12 -9.23 7.67 -12.25
N GLU A 13 -8.49 6.85 -13.00
CA GLU A 13 -8.07 5.53 -12.55
C GLU A 13 -6.95 5.63 -11.53
N GLU A 14 -5.96 6.48 -11.81
CA GLU A 14 -4.87 6.77 -10.88
C GLU A 14 -5.44 7.31 -9.57
N LYS A 15 -6.41 8.22 -9.62
CA LYS A 15 -7.08 8.77 -8.44
C LYS A 15 -7.71 7.66 -7.59
N LYS A 16 -8.40 6.69 -8.19
CA LYS A 16 -8.98 5.54 -7.45
C LYS A 16 -7.91 4.71 -6.75
N VAL A 17 -6.75 4.52 -7.37
CA VAL A 17 -5.63 3.78 -6.76
C VAL A 17 -5.11 4.54 -5.53
N PHE A 18 -4.89 5.85 -5.66
CA PHE A 18 -4.40 6.69 -4.56
C PHE A 18 -5.43 6.83 -3.43
N GLU A 19 -6.72 6.96 -3.75
CA GLU A 19 -7.80 6.93 -2.77
C GLU A 19 -7.83 5.60 -2.00
N ALA A 20 -7.60 4.47 -2.67
CA ALA A 20 -7.49 3.16 -2.01
C ALA A 20 -6.27 3.06 -1.08
N LEU A 21 -5.16 3.74 -1.39
CA LEU A 21 -4.00 3.85 -0.50
C LEU A 21 -4.24 4.81 0.67
N ALA A 22 -5.00 5.88 0.44
CA ALA A 22 -5.37 6.88 1.45
C ALA A 22 -6.39 6.36 2.48
N ASP A 23 -7.13 5.31 2.14
CA ASP A 23 -8.14 4.67 3.00
C ASP A 23 -7.61 4.41 4.43
N PRO A 24 -8.18 5.06 5.46
CA PRO A 24 -7.68 4.98 6.83
C PRO A 24 -7.89 3.61 7.49
N GLN A 25 -8.69 2.72 6.89
CA GLN A 25 -8.89 1.36 7.39
C GLN A 25 -7.63 0.49 7.25
N TRP A 26 -6.72 0.84 6.34
CA TRP A 26 -5.58 0.00 5.97
C TRP A 26 -4.27 0.78 6.01
N ASP A 27 -3.32 0.45 6.87
CA ASP A 27 -2.01 1.12 6.87
C ASP A 27 -1.25 0.87 5.55
N PHE A 28 -1.31 -0.35 5.03
CA PHE A 28 -0.77 -0.76 3.74
C PHE A 28 -1.78 -1.55 2.94
N ARG A 29 -1.62 -1.56 1.62
CA ARG A 29 -2.45 -2.30 0.68
C ARG A 29 -1.58 -3.15 -0.23
N THR A 30 -2.04 -4.36 -0.55
CA THR A 30 -1.51 -5.12 -1.69
C THR A 30 -2.20 -4.69 -2.98
N VAL A 31 -1.62 -5.04 -4.12
CA VAL A 31 -2.23 -4.80 -5.44
C VAL A 31 -3.61 -5.45 -5.54
N GLU A 32 -3.79 -6.67 -5.03
CA GLU A 32 -5.08 -7.37 -5.01
C GLU A 32 -6.09 -6.67 -4.09
N GLY A 33 -5.64 -6.09 -2.98
CA GLY A 33 -6.48 -5.30 -2.10
C GLY A 33 -6.97 -4.00 -2.75
N ILE A 34 -6.16 -3.39 -3.60
CA ILE A 34 -6.53 -2.22 -4.41
C ILE A 34 -7.48 -2.65 -5.54
N GLN A 35 -7.20 -3.77 -6.19
CA GLN A 35 -8.04 -4.33 -7.26
C GLN A 35 -9.47 -4.58 -6.77
N ARG A 36 -9.63 -5.16 -5.57
CA ARG A 36 -10.96 -5.43 -5.01
C ARG A 36 -11.78 -4.17 -4.74
N SER A 37 -11.15 -3.05 -4.37
CA SER A 37 -11.87 -1.80 -4.12
C SER A 37 -12.11 -0.97 -5.37
N THR A 38 -11.15 -0.97 -6.29
CA THR A 38 -11.18 -0.09 -7.47
C THR A 38 -11.78 -0.76 -8.71
N HIS A 39 -11.85 -2.09 -8.72
CA HIS A 39 -12.20 -2.93 -9.88
C HIS A 39 -11.28 -2.73 -11.09
N LEU A 40 -10.09 -2.16 -10.89
CA LEU A 40 -9.09 -2.01 -11.94
C LEU A 40 -8.31 -3.32 -12.16
N PRO A 41 -7.85 -3.60 -13.39
CA PRO A 41 -7.00 -4.76 -13.66
C PRO A 41 -5.69 -4.70 -12.87
N TYR A 42 -5.20 -5.88 -12.44
CA TYR A 42 -3.95 -6.01 -11.69
C TYR A 42 -2.78 -5.29 -12.38
N GLU A 43 -2.56 -5.57 -13.66
CA GLU A 43 -1.47 -4.98 -14.45
C GLU A 43 -1.57 -3.46 -14.52
N ARG A 44 -2.79 -2.93 -14.62
CA ARG A 44 -3.04 -1.49 -14.64
C ARG A 44 -2.66 -0.84 -13.31
N ILE A 45 -2.99 -1.47 -12.20
CA ILE A 45 -2.62 -0.98 -10.85
C ILE A 45 -1.09 -1.01 -10.70
N VAL A 46 -0.44 -2.10 -11.10
CA VAL A 46 1.04 -2.20 -11.06
C VAL A 46 1.69 -1.11 -11.90
N GLU A 47 1.16 -0.84 -13.10
CA GLU A 47 1.64 0.23 -13.96
C GLU A 47 1.54 1.60 -13.28
N ILE A 48 0.38 1.90 -12.66
CA ILE A 48 0.13 3.16 -11.95
C ILE A 48 1.08 3.30 -10.76
N LEU A 49 1.22 2.26 -9.94
CA LEU A 49 2.12 2.28 -8.78
C LEU A 49 3.59 2.48 -9.21
N ARG A 50 4.02 1.81 -10.28
CA ARG A 50 5.37 1.97 -10.83
C ARG A 50 5.61 3.36 -11.42
N ARG A 51 4.59 3.93 -12.08
CA ARG A 51 4.67 5.25 -12.70
C ARG A 51 4.88 6.36 -11.67
N HIS A 52 4.25 6.21 -10.50
CA HIS A 52 4.25 7.19 -9.41
C HIS A 52 4.99 6.67 -8.17
N ASP A 53 6.08 5.92 -8.37
CA ASP A 53 6.89 5.32 -7.30
C ASP A 53 7.43 6.39 -6.31
N ASP A 54 7.60 7.63 -6.78
CA ASP A 54 8.01 8.80 -6.01
C ASP A 54 6.92 9.33 -5.05
N LEU A 55 5.65 9.01 -5.32
CA LEU A 55 4.50 9.44 -4.52
C LEU A 55 3.99 8.35 -3.55
N ILE A 56 4.57 7.16 -3.60
CA ILE A 56 4.18 6.02 -2.76
C ILE A 56 5.38 5.49 -1.96
N ARG A 57 5.10 4.62 -0.99
CA ARG A 57 6.11 3.86 -0.26
C ARG A 57 5.78 2.38 -0.37
N LYS A 58 6.73 1.61 -0.88
CA LYS A 58 6.72 0.14 -0.83
C LYS A 58 7.32 -0.35 0.49
N SER A 59 6.69 -1.32 1.15
CA SER A 59 7.23 -2.00 2.33
C SER A 59 8.44 -2.85 1.94
N ALA A 60 9.48 -2.85 2.78
CA ALA A 60 10.61 -3.76 2.64
C ALA A 60 10.24 -5.21 2.99
N VAL A 61 9.18 -5.41 3.78
CA VAL A 61 8.70 -6.73 4.18
C VAL A 61 7.35 -7.00 3.52
N PRO A 62 7.23 -8.11 2.76
CA PRO A 62 5.96 -8.48 2.17
C PRO A 62 4.97 -8.96 3.23
N ASP A 63 3.72 -9.15 2.83
CA ASP A 63 2.71 -9.75 3.70
C ASP A 63 3.00 -11.24 4.01
N GLY A 64 2.15 -11.86 4.83
CA GLY A 64 2.29 -13.28 5.20
C GLY A 64 2.16 -14.27 4.02
N GLN A 65 1.76 -13.81 2.84
CA GLN A 65 1.67 -14.59 1.61
C GLN A 65 2.81 -14.23 0.61
N GLY A 66 3.73 -13.35 1.00
CA GLY A 66 4.84 -12.91 0.14
C GLY A 66 4.47 -11.80 -0.84
N ARG A 67 3.33 -11.13 -0.68
CA ARG A 67 2.88 -10.06 -1.58
C ARG A 67 3.42 -8.70 -1.16
N ASP A 68 3.71 -7.87 -2.16
CA ASP A 68 4.14 -6.50 -1.94
C ASP A 68 3.06 -5.64 -1.27
N LEU A 69 3.51 -4.79 -0.37
CA LEU A 69 2.67 -3.86 0.38
C LEU A 69 3.04 -2.41 0.03
N TYR A 70 2.02 -1.59 -0.23
CA TYR A 70 2.15 -0.19 -0.66
C TYR A 70 1.35 0.72 0.26
N THR A 71 1.85 1.94 0.48
CA THR A 71 1.18 2.99 1.27
C THR A 71 1.60 4.38 0.79
N LEU A 72 0.96 5.43 1.34
CA LEU A 72 1.35 6.80 1.09
C LEU A 72 2.44 7.26 2.08
N PRO A 73 3.47 8.02 1.64
CA PRO A 73 4.52 8.52 2.53
C PRO A 73 4.00 9.44 3.65
N SER A 74 2.91 10.14 3.41
CA SER A 74 2.23 11.03 4.37
C SER A 74 1.52 10.29 5.50
N LYS A 75 1.26 8.99 5.33
CA LYS A 75 0.44 8.23 6.28
C LYS A 75 1.24 7.98 7.56
N LYS A 76 0.79 8.54 8.68
CA LYS A 76 1.25 8.14 10.01
C LYS A 76 0.81 6.70 10.23
N THR A 77 1.68 5.75 9.88
CA THR A 77 1.52 4.34 10.26
C THR A 77 1.31 4.30 11.77
N ARG A 78 0.11 3.91 12.22
CA ARG A 78 -0.07 3.59 13.65
C ARG A 78 0.92 2.48 13.96
N GLY A 79 1.71 2.63 15.02
CA GLY A 79 2.86 1.78 15.37
C GLY A 79 2.56 0.31 15.67
N ILE A 80 1.50 -0.26 15.11
CA ILE A 80 1.12 -1.67 15.19
C ILE A 80 2.02 -2.52 14.27
N GLU A 81 2.67 -1.93 13.27
CA GLU A 81 3.50 -2.69 12.32
C GLU A 81 4.78 -3.29 12.89
N LEU A 82 5.44 -2.66 13.87
CA LEU A 82 6.61 -3.28 14.51
C LEU A 82 6.21 -4.57 15.24
N PHE A 83 5.02 -4.64 15.82
CA PHE A 83 4.55 -5.79 16.58
C PHE A 83 4.20 -7.01 15.71
N ASN A 84 3.62 -6.80 14.53
CA ASN A 84 3.29 -7.91 13.61
C ASN A 84 4.53 -8.42 12.86
N LEU A 85 5.50 -7.54 12.58
CA LEU A 85 6.82 -7.92 12.06
C LEU A 85 7.62 -8.75 13.05
N LEU A 86 7.64 -8.40 14.35
CA LEU A 86 8.35 -9.18 15.37
C LEU A 86 7.75 -10.58 15.59
N ARG A 87 6.41 -10.73 15.52
CA ARG A 87 5.76 -12.02 15.76
C ARG A 87 6.13 -13.09 14.73
N THR A 88 6.24 -12.74 13.45
CA THR A 88 6.56 -13.74 12.40
C THR A 88 8.00 -14.25 12.52
N PHE A 89 8.94 -13.44 13.04
CA PHE A 89 10.32 -13.89 13.28
C PHE A 89 10.47 -14.78 14.52
N ILE A 90 9.68 -14.56 15.58
CA ILE A 90 9.75 -15.37 16.81
C ILE A 90 9.19 -16.79 16.59
N THR A 91 8.08 -16.93 15.86
CA THR A 91 7.42 -18.25 15.68
C THR A 91 8.23 -19.21 14.79
N LYS A 92 9.07 -18.69 13.89
CA LYS A 92 9.92 -19.51 13.01
C LYS A 92 11.20 -20.04 13.68
N SER A 93 11.53 -19.57 14.89
CA SER A 93 12.73 -19.97 15.64
C SER A 93 12.45 -21.02 16.73
N LEU A 94 11.19 -21.43 16.90
CA LEU A 94 10.73 -22.36 17.96
C LEU A 94 10.04 -23.62 17.40
N SER A 95 10.25 -23.96 16.13
CA SER A 95 9.87 -25.25 15.54
C SER A 95 11.09 -25.98 15.00
#